data_AF-A0A967VEF4-F1
#
_entry.id   AF-A0A967VEF4-F1
#
_cell.length_a   1.000
_cell.length_b   1.000
_cell.length_c   1.000
_cell.angle_alpha   90.00
_cell.angle_beta   90.00
_cell.angle_gamma   90.00
#
_symmetry.space_group_name_H-M   'P 1'
#
loop_
_entity.id
_entity.type
_entity.pdbx_description
1 polymer ?
#
loop_
_entity_poly.entity_id
_entity_poly.type
_entity_poly.pdbx_seq_one_letter_code
_entity_poly.pdbx_strand_id
1 'polypeptide(L)' 'PGELWGSISYSGLWRLAGRHWRAGLDEVARSFSRRRFGESLRRLVPDISDADLSPGRAGVRAQALDRRGRLCSDFVIERG' A
#
# COMPACT_ATOMS: atom_id res chain seq x y z
N PRO A 1 8.46 -5.15 -17.96
CA PRO A 1 7.82 -4.04 -18.71
C PRO A 1 6.31 -4.25 -18.97
N GLY A 2 5.91 -5.43 -19.46
CA GLY A 2 4.49 -5.75 -19.74
C GLY A 2 3.57 -5.65 -18.53
N GLU A 3 3.98 -6.21 -17.38
CA GLU A 3 3.23 -6.14 -16.11
C GLU A 3 2.95 -4.71 -15.63
N LEU A 4 3.95 -3.83 -15.73
CA LEU A 4 3.83 -2.42 -15.38
C LEU A 4 2.83 -1.72 -16.31
N TRP A 5 2.93 -1.97 -17.61
CA TRP A 5 1.98 -1.44 -18.58
C TRP A 5 0.56 -1.97 -18.38
N GLY A 6 0.41 -3.26 -18.07
CA GLY A 6 -0.88 -3.86 -17.72
C GLY A 6 -1.50 -3.19 -16.49
N SER A 7 -0.70 -2.96 -15.45
CA SER A 7 -1.15 -2.28 -14.22
C SER A 7 -1.58 -0.83 -14.49
N ILE A 8 -0.76 -0.07 -15.22
CA ILE A 8 -1.02 1.34 -15.53
C ILE A 8 -2.22 1.49 -16.49
N SER A 9 -2.41 0.56 -17.43
CA SER A 9 -3.55 0.57 -18.34
C SER A 9 -4.84 0.04 -17.71
N TYR A 10 -4.77 -0.59 -16.53
CA TYR A 10 -5.93 -1.14 -15.86
C TYR A 10 -6.79 -0.04 -15.20
N SER A 11 -7.97 0.22 -15.77
CA SER A 11 -8.90 1.25 -15.29
C SER A 11 -9.31 1.13 -13.81
N GLY A 12 -9.27 -0.07 -13.23
CA GLY A 12 -9.54 -0.29 -11.81
C GLY A 12 -8.54 0.43 -10.91
N LEU A 13 -7.27 0.50 -11.31
CA LEU A 13 -6.19 1.16 -10.57
C LEU A 13 -6.49 2.66 -10.38
N TRP A 14 -6.83 3.35 -11.47
CA TRP A 14 -7.12 4.79 -11.44
C TRP A 14 -8.39 5.12 -10.66
N ARG A 15 -9.41 4.25 -10.72
CA ARG A 15 -10.63 4.41 -9.92
C ARG A 15 -10.35 4.25 -8.42
N LEU A 16 -9.50 3.30 -8.03
CA LEU A 16 -9.04 3.14 -6.65
C LEU A 16 -8.22 4.34 -6.20
N ALA A 17 -7.25 4.75 -7.02
CA ALA A 17 -6.39 5.89 -6.74
C ALA A 17 -7.21 7.17 -6.54
N GLY A 18 -8.19 7.46 -7.41
CA GLY A 18 -9.07 8.62 -7.25
C GLY A 18 -9.87 8.62 -5.95
N ARG A 19 -10.27 7.46 -5.43
CA ARG A 19 -10.98 7.34 -4.14
C ARG A 19 -10.07 7.47 -2.92
N HIS A 20 -8.82 7.01 -3.03
CA HIS A 20 -7.91 6.85 -1.88
C HIS A 20 -6.58 7.60 -2.03
N TRP A 21 -6.50 8.60 -2.92
CA TRP A 21 -5.24 9.30 -3.25
C TRP A 21 -4.54 9.89 -2.01
N ARG A 22 -5.31 10.43 -1.06
CA ARG A 22 -4.76 10.99 0.20
C ARG A 22 -4.05 9.92 1.02
N ALA A 23 -4.73 8.78 1.24
CA ALA A 23 -4.18 7.66 1.97
C ALA A 23 -2.95 7.07 1.25
N GLY A 24 -3.00 6.95 -0.08
CA GLY A 24 -1.88 6.47 -0.88
C GLY A 24 -0.66 7.38 -0.80
N LEU A 25 -0.83 8.70 -0.92
CA LEU A 25 0.26 9.66 -0.75
C LEU A 25 0.85 9.62 0.66
N ASP A 26 0.01 9.55 1.69
CA ASP A 26 0.46 9.45 3.07
C ASP A 26 1.25 8.16 3.32
N GLU A 27 0.83 7.04 2.73
CA GLU A 27 1.52 5.76 2.83
C GLU A 27 2.88 5.77 2.14
N VAL A 28 2.96 6.33 0.94
CA VAL A 28 4.23 6.55 0.23
C VAL A 28 5.14 7.44 1.05
N ALA A 29 4.66 8.61 1.50
CA ALA A 29 5.43 9.56 2.28
C ALA A 29 5.95 8.98 3.60
N ARG A 30 5.17 8.09 4.24
CA ARG A 30 5.57 7.36 5.45
C ARG A 30 6.61 6.28 5.15
N SER A 31 6.46 5.56 4.04
CA SER A 31 7.37 4.48 3.62
C SER A 31 8.76 5.01 3.25
N PHE A 32 8.84 6.22 2.67
CA PHE A 32 10.12 6.85 2.31
C PHE A 32 10.79 7.61 3.47
N SER A 33 10.09 7.86 4.58
CA SER A 33 10.62 8.67 5.69
C SER A 33 10.73 7.85 6.97
N ARG A 34 11.95 7.50 7.37
CA ARG A 34 12.23 6.82 8.65
C ARG A 34 11.63 7.58 9.84
N ARG A 35 11.69 8.91 9.82
CA ARG A 35 11.10 9.75 10.88
C ARG A 35 9.58 9.61 10.95
N ARG A 36 8.87 9.77 9.82
CA ARG A 36 7.40 9.63 9.79
C ARG A 36 6.95 8.20 10.11
N PHE A 37 7.73 7.21 9.70
CA PHE A 37 7.50 5.82 10.10
C PHE A 37 7.59 5.65 11.62
N GLY A 38 8.66 6.15 12.25
CA GLY A 38 8.83 6.13 13.71
C GLY A 38 7.73 6.88 14.46
N GLU A 39 7.34 8.08 14.00
CA GLU A 39 6.22 8.85 14.55
C GLU A 39 4.89 8.07 14.47
N SER A 40 4.65 7.36 13.37
CA SER A 40 3.46 6.52 13.21
C SER A 40 3.48 5.32 14.16
N LEU A 41 4.64 4.71 14.40
CA LEU A 41 4.80 3.60 15.33
C LEU A 41 4.56 4.04 16.78
N ARG A 42 5.05 5.23 17.16
CA ARG A 42 4.87 5.79 18.51
C ARG A 42 3.42 6.01 18.91
N ARG A 43 2.51 6.17 17.94
CA ARG A 43 1.06 6.22 18.21
C ARG A 43 0.50 4.88 18.71
N LEU A 44 1.18 3.78 18.40
CA LEU A 44 0.80 2.43 18.80
C LEU A 44 1.62 1.95 20.00
N VAL A 45 2.92 2.26 20.02
CA VAL A 45 3.86 1.90 21.09
C VAL A 45 4.70 3.15 21.46
N PRO A 46 4.27 3.93 22.46
CA PRO A 46 4.89 5.23 22.78
C PRO A 46 6.37 5.19 23.13
N ASP A 47 6.84 4.09 23.72
CA ASP A 47 8.21 3.95 24.22
C ASP A 47 9.24 3.65 23.13
N ILE A 48 8.83 3.44 21.87
CA ILE A 48 9.75 3.19 20.75
C ILE A 48 10.61 4.44 20.48
N SER A 49 11.92 4.24 20.50
CA SER A 49 12.92 5.22 20.10
C SER A 49 13.39 4.99 18.66
N ASP A 50 14.09 5.96 18.07
CA ASP A 50 14.68 5.78 16.73
C ASP A 50 15.81 4.73 16.72
N ALA A 51 16.41 4.45 17.89
CA ALA A 51 17.45 3.44 18.07
C ALA A 51 16.90 2.00 17.97
N ASP A 52 15.60 1.81 18.22
CA ASP A 52 14.92 0.51 18.11
C ASP A 52 14.57 0.18 16.64
N LEU A 53 14.70 1.13 15.73
CA LEU A 53 14.37 0.96 14.31
C LEU A 53 15.59 0.52 13.51
N SER A 54 15.50 -0.65 12.88
CA SER A 54 16.49 -1.16 11.93
C SER A 54 15.85 -1.41 10.54
N PRO A 55 16.65 -1.44 9.46
CA PRO A 55 16.13 -1.76 8.13
C PRO A 55 15.52 -3.17 8.09
N GLY A 56 14.32 -3.28 7.52
CA GLY A 56 13.61 -4.54 7.33
C GLY A 56 13.15 -4.73 5.89
N ARG A 57 12.69 -5.95 5.56
CA ARG A 57 12.11 -6.23 4.25
C ARG A 57 10.71 -5.64 4.14
N ALA A 58 10.38 -5.04 2.99
CA ALA A 58 9.02 -4.63 2.69
C ALA A 58 8.10 -5.84 2.48
N GLY A 59 6.94 -5.83 3.13
CA GLY A 59 5.86 -6.78 2.86
C GLY A 59 4.95 -6.26 1.75
N VAL A 60 4.43 -7.16 0.90
CA VAL A 60 3.45 -6.82 -0.14
C VAL A 60 2.15 -7.55 0.18
N ARG A 61 1.04 -6.80 0.29
CA ARG A 61 -0.30 -7.37 0.38
C ARG A 61 -0.90 -7.47 -1.02
N ALA A 62 -0.80 -8.65 -1.62
CA ALA A 62 -1.47 -8.92 -2.89
C ALA A 62 -2.98 -9.07 -2.65
N GLN A 63 -3.77 -8.18 -3.25
CA GLN A 63 -5.23 -8.20 -3.13
C GLN A 63 -5.85 -7.91 -4.50
N ALA A 64 -6.88 -8.68 -4.86
CA ALA A 64 -7.53 -8.54 -6.15
C ALA A 64 -8.26 -7.18 -6.26
N LEU A 65 -8.12 -6.54 -7.43
CA LEU A 65 -8.74 -5.25 -7.73
C LEU A 65 -9.66 -5.39 -8.94
N ASP A 66 -10.94 -5.12 -8.76
CA ASP A 66 -11.91 -5.18 -9.84
C ASP A 66 -11.84 -3.94 -10.78
N ARG A 67 -12.48 -4.04 -11.94
CA ARG A 67 -12.54 -2.95 -12.94
C ARG A 67 -13.28 -1.70 -12.44
N ARG A 68 -14.05 -1.81 -11.35
CA ARG A 68 -14.74 -0.70 -10.69
C ARG A 68 -13.88 -0.04 -9.60
N GLY A 69 -12.63 -0.48 -9.44
CA GLY A 69 -11.68 0.04 -8.45
C GLY A 69 -12.02 -0.38 -7.03
N ARG A 70 -12.65 -1.54 -6.85
CA ARG A 70 -12.93 -2.13 -5.54
C ARG A 70 -11.94 -3.25 -5.27
N LEU A 71 -11.40 -3.21 -4.07
CA LEU A 71 -10.57 -4.25 -3.52
C LEU A 71 -11.45 -5.41 -3.04
N CYS A 72 -11.23 -6.60 -3.57
CA CYS A 72 -11.99 -7.79 -3.19
C CYS A 72 -11.66 -8.20 -1.75
N SER A 73 -12.70 -8.42 -0.95
CA SER A 73 -12.58 -8.73 0.48
C SER A 73 -12.42 -10.22 0.75
N ASP A 74 -12.84 -11.06 -0.20
CA ASP A 74 -12.78 -12.51 -0.15
C ASP A 74 -12.04 -13.03 -1.40
N PHE A 75 -11.80 -14.34 -1.44
CA PHE A 75 -11.09 -15.00 -2.53
C PHE A 75 -11.81 -14.81 -3.87
N VAL A 76 -11.03 -14.45 -4.89
CA VAL A 76 -11.46 -14.49 -6.29
C VAL A 76 -10.81 -15.71 -6.92
N ILE A 77 -11.62 -16.69 -7.29
CA ILE A 77 -11.15 -17.94 -7.90
C ILE A 77 -11.55 -17.91 -9.38
N GLU A 78 -10.57 -17.87 -10.27
CA GLU A 78 -10.77 -18.02 -11.70
C GLU A 78 -10.33 -19.42 -12.14
N ARG A 79 -11.16 -20.10 -12.94
CA ARG A 79 -10.79 -21.35 -13.59
C ARG A 79 -10.21 -21.00 -14.95
N GLY A 80 -8.95 -21.37 -15.18
CA GLY A 80 -8.30 -21.30 -16.49
C GLY A 80 -8.81 -22.37 -17.44
#